data_AF-A0A6I2W1W7-F1
#
_entry.id   AF-A0A6I2W1W7-F1
#
_cell.length_a   1.000
_cell.length_b   1.000
_cell.length_c   1.000
_cell.angle_alpha   90.00
_cell.angle_beta   90.00
_cell.angle_gamma   90.00
#
_symmetry.space_group_name_H-M   'P 1'
#
loop_
_entity.id
_entity.type
_entity.pdbx_description
1 polymer ?
#
loop_
_entity_poly.entity_id
_entity_poly.type
_entity_poly.pdbx_seq_one_letter_code
_entity_poly.pdbx_strand_id
1 'polypeptide(L)'
;MGGKMGKTVARLSISFIIALLLCVIQPVLISSKASASQANNLLSGFWNVYFDGEDLSISWKLEEFAKTTLTLDGLVIHEGEGTGHLFMNDVGTLATGFDFTLTAIQELDADTAEMIASRNGISQAEAIETFTKMSVSRIPFTLKSGQVSQDRANAATGLPSISILRYQTFIPWQYVDQTSPQARVACTPNVFKNYAFNGNNRSFDALSSSFKTRMDTWIYWDQGGSLLSNTSVGATQLFEKVGNSYVLLETQRASDSSMVLSTRYQSNSYVSFNLVQNVMNPFCSTLGGQGIEFDLNVQIWRTGKYALQGWAIRVPSHEAYLKESDSADWHPILKSGFDSFDCLVPDFVNIGFLNCKNTYDLSSQKQ
;
A
#
# COMPACT_ATOMS: atom_id res chain seq x y z
N MET A 1 34.15 49.85 -67.92
CA MET A 1 34.78 51.18 -67.70
C MET A 1 33.87 51.91 -66.72
N GLY A 2 34.23 52.25 -65.49
CA GLY A 2 35.52 52.69 -64.97
C GLY A 2 35.36 54.13 -64.48
N GLY A 3 35.58 54.38 -63.17
CA GLY A 3 35.79 55.71 -62.59
C GLY A 3 34.60 56.24 -61.79
N LYS A 4 34.69 56.39 -60.44
CA LYS A 4 35.37 57.47 -59.67
C LYS A 4 34.61 58.81 -59.82
N MET A 5 34.40 59.68 -58.83
CA MET A 5 34.94 59.91 -57.49
C MET A 5 34.00 60.99 -56.86
N GLY A 6 33.71 60.97 -55.56
CA GLY A 6 34.27 61.98 -54.65
C GLY A 6 33.30 62.26 -53.49
N LYS A 7 33.67 61.83 -52.27
CA LYS A 7 34.06 62.65 -51.10
C LYS A 7 32.95 63.52 -50.50
N THR A 8 32.60 63.23 -49.24
CA THR A 8 32.83 64.17 -48.11
C THR A 8 32.84 63.40 -46.80
N VAL A 9 33.78 63.78 -45.95
CA VAL A 9 34.16 63.21 -44.66
C VAL A 9 33.42 63.98 -43.56
N ALA A 10 32.83 63.26 -42.61
CA ALA A 10 32.60 63.79 -41.27
C ALA A 10 32.93 62.69 -40.25
N ARG A 11 34.01 62.91 -39.50
CA ARG A 11 34.41 62.12 -38.34
C ARG A 11 33.55 62.53 -37.17
N LEU A 12 32.89 61.57 -36.52
CA LEU A 12 32.52 61.70 -35.11
C LEU A 12 32.92 60.44 -34.36
N SER A 13 33.57 60.68 -33.24
CA SER A 13 34.35 59.74 -32.44
C SER A 13 33.47 58.95 -31.48
N ILE A 14 33.76 57.65 -31.38
CA ILE A 14 33.85 56.85 -30.15
C ILE A 14 32.68 57.00 -29.15
N SER A 15 31.80 55.99 -29.11
CA SER A 15 31.67 55.13 -27.91
C SER A 15 30.89 53.86 -28.21
N PHE A 16 31.56 52.75 -27.90
CA PHE A 16 31.09 51.37 -27.86
C PHE A 16 29.93 51.21 -26.88
N ILE A 17 28.73 50.80 -27.33
CA ILE A 17 27.82 49.92 -26.57
C ILE A 17 27.10 49.03 -27.58
N ILE A 18 27.67 47.86 -27.83
CA ILE A 18 26.94 46.74 -28.44
C ILE A 18 26.06 46.18 -27.33
N ALA A 19 24.77 46.51 -27.35
CA ALA A 19 23.77 45.76 -26.61
C ALA A 19 23.53 44.44 -27.36
N LEU A 20 24.44 43.48 -27.15
CA LEU A 20 24.28 42.11 -27.58
C LEU A 20 23.18 41.51 -26.68
N LEU A 21 21.97 41.38 -27.22
CA LEU A 21 20.90 40.61 -26.59
C LEU A 21 21.28 39.13 -26.70
N LEU A 22 22.21 38.69 -25.84
CA LEU A 22 22.42 37.28 -25.55
C LEU A 22 21.19 36.81 -24.78
N CYS A 23 20.27 36.18 -25.50
CA CYS A 23 19.29 35.30 -24.89
C CYS A 23 20.08 34.13 -24.30
N VAL A 24 20.53 34.29 -23.06
CA VAL A 24 21.06 33.19 -22.26
C VAL A 24 19.85 32.30 -21.98
N ILE A 25 19.63 31.30 -22.83
CA ILE A 25 18.87 30.12 -22.45
C ILE A 25 19.73 29.45 -21.38
N GLN A 26 19.52 29.85 -20.12
CA GLN A 26 19.99 29.03 -19.02
C GLN A 26 19.27 27.69 -19.16
N PRO A 27 19.97 26.55 -19.04
CA PRO A 27 19.26 25.32 -18.76
C PRO A 27 18.52 25.57 -17.45
N VAL A 28 17.18 25.65 -17.53
CA VAL A 28 16.35 25.44 -16.35
C VAL A 28 16.62 23.99 -15.96
N LEU A 29 17.60 23.79 -15.08
CA LEU A 29 17.73 22.58 -14.32
C LEU A 29 16.50 22.55 -13.40
N ILE A 30 15.44 21.93 -13.89
CA ILE A 30 14.32 21.50 -13.06
C ILE A 30 14.92 20.41 -12.16
N SER A 31 15.43 20.83 -10.99
CA SER A 31 15.74 19.94 -9.89
C SER A 31 14.44 19.28 -9.47
N SER A 32 14.30 17.98 -9.77
CA SER A 32 13.21 17.16 -9.24
C SER A 32 13.21 17.28 -7.71
N LYS A 33 12.05 17.64 -7.14
CA LYS A 33 11.82 17.60 -5.69
C LYS A 33 11.86 16.12 -5.30
N ALA A 34 12.92 15.69 -4.62
CA ALA A 34 13.06 14.31 -4.18
C ALA A 34 12.21 14.07 -2.93
N SER A 35 11.06 13.41 -3.08
CA SER A 35 10.46 12.64 -2.00
C SER A 35 11.28 11.36 -1.83
N ALA A 36 12.00 11.24 -0.73
CA ALA A 36 12.72 10.01 -0.41
C ALA A 36 11.83 9.13 0.48
N SER A 37 11.16 8.13 -0.08
CA SER A 37 10.74 6.98 0.72
C SER A 37 11.91 5.99 0.73
N GLN A 38 12.47 5.74 1.90
CA GLN A 38 13.39 4.63 2.10
C GLN A 38 12.60 3.55 2.83
N ALA A 39 12.46 2.38 2.20
CA ALA A 39 11.93 1.18 2.83
C ALA A 39 13.13 0.26 3.11
N ASN A 40 13.32 -0.13 4.37
CA ASN A 40 14.31 -1.13 4.74
C ASN A 40 13.61 -2.37 5.28
N ASN A 41 13.99 -3.54 4.78
CA ASN A 41 13.50 -4.82 5.27
C ASN A 41 14.13 -5.11 6.64
N LEU A 42 13.36 -4.93 7.70
CA LEU A 42 13.61 -5.51 9.02
C LEU A 42 13.03 -6.93 9.06
N LEU A 43 13.31 -7.72 10.11
CA LEU A 43 12.71 -9.05 10.39
C LEU A 43 11.28 -9.14 9.84
N SER A 44 11.07 -10.00 8.83
CA SER A 44 9.82 -10.27 8.08
C SER A 44 8.78 -9.13 8.04
N GLY A 45 9.24 -7.90 7.81
CA GLY A 45 8.42 -6.71 8.00
C GLY A 45 8.91 -5.54 7.19
N PHE A 46 8.16 -4.44 7.27
CA PHE A 46 8.49 -3.19 6.60
C PHE A 46 8.30 -2.03 7.56
N TRP A 47 9.08 -0.99 7.35
CA TRP A 47 8.81 0.30 7.94
C TRP A 47 9.12 1.39 6.93
N ASN A 48 8.39 2.49 7.06
CA ASN A 48 8.35 3.56 6.11
C ASN A 48 8.33 4.90 6.83
N VAL A 49 9.12 5.83 6.30
CA VAL A 49 9.12 7.23 6.70
C VAL A 49 8.54 8.03 5.55
N TYR A 50 7.47 8.75 5.83
CA TYR A 50 6.75 9.62 4.91
C TYR A 50 6.80 11.06 5.39
N PHE A 51 7.00 11.98 4.47
CA PHE A 51 7.11 13.41 4.77
C PHE A 51 6.22 14.22 3.82
N ASP A 52 5.41 15.09 4.40
CA ASP A 52 4.60 16.06 3.68
C ASP A 52 4.69 17.45 4.30
N GLY A 53 5.58 18.29 3.76
CA GLY A 53 5.71 19.68 4.18
C GLY A 53 6.37 19.83 5.56
N GLU A 54 5.56 19.94 6.62
CA GLU A 54 6.03 19.95 8.00
C GLU A 54 5.55 18.70 8.76
N ASP A 55 4.76 17.85 8.13
CA ASP A 55 4.21 16.64 8.74
C ASP A 55 5.09 15.44 8.41
N LEU A 56 5.40 14.66 9.43
CA LEU A 56 6.17 13.42 9.37
C LEU A 56 5.29 12.27 9.83
N SER A 57 5.21 11.23 9.01
CA SER A 57 4.62 9.95 9.38
C SER A 57 5.70 8.87 9.35
N ILE A 58 5.77 8.08 10.40
CA ILE A 58 6.63 6.90 10.49
C ILE A 58 5.71 5.73 10.81
N SER A 59 5.69 4.73 9.95
CA SER A 59 4.87 3.52 10.14
C SER A 59 5.73 2.29 10.06
N TRP A 60 5.49 1.30 10.91
CA TRP A 60 6.16 0.01 10.86
C TRP A 60 5.19 -1.13 11.10
N LYS A 61 5.44 -2.24 10.40
CA LYS A 61 4.79 -3.52 10.61
C LYS A 61 5.87 -4.58 10.64
N LEU A 62 6.09 -5.13 11.83
CA LEU A 62 7.05 -6.20 12.09
C LEU A 62 6.28 -7.49 12.41
N GLU A 63 6.97 -8.62 12.49
CA GLU A 63 6.38 -9.85 13.03
C GLU A 63 5.76 -9.62 14.42
N GLU A 64 4.75 -10.42 14.75
CA GLU A 64 4.21 -10.44 16.12
C GLU A 64 5.37 -10.68 17.12
N PHE A 65 5.32 -9.98 18.26
CA PHE A 65 6.26 -10.08 19.40
C PHE A 65 7.63 -9.37 19.27
N ALA A 66 7.89 -8.57 18.23
CA ALA A 66 9.08 -7.70 18.25
C ALA A 66 8.84 -6.48 19.15
N LYS A 67 9.65 -6.30 20.21
CA LYS A 67 9.75 -5.02 20.91
C LYS A 67 10.37 -4.00 19.98
N THR A 68 9.77 -2.82 19.91
CA THR A 68 10.14 -1.75 19.00
C THR A 68 10.54 -0.51 19.76
N THR A 69 11.66 0.08 19.37
CA THR A 69 12.10 1.38 19.84
C THR A 69 12.38 2.25 18.63
N LEU A 70 11.67 3.36 18.50
CA LEU A 70 11.96 4.38 17.49
C LEU A 70 12.73 5.51 18.16
N THR A 71 13.87 5.86 17.60
CA THR A 71 14.66 7.02 18.02
C THR A 71 14.76 8.06 16.92
N LEU A 72 14.85 9.32 17.33
CA LEU A 72 15.18 10.48 16.50
C LEU A 72 16.44 11.11 17.05
N ASP A 73 17.50 11.10 16.26
CA ASP A 73 18.84 11.59 16.65
C ASP A 73 19.32 10.95 17.97
N GLY A 74 18.98 9.67 18.15
CA GLY A 74 19.30 8.88 19.35
C GLY A 74 18.36 9.08 20.54
N LEU A 75 17.44 10.05 20.50
CA LEU A 75 16.41 10.21 21.52
C LEU A 75 15.26 9.25 21.26
N VAL A 76 14.88 8.45 22.26
CA VAL A 76 13.70 7.57 22.17
C VAL A 76 12.43 8.43 22.09
N ILE A 77 11.69 8.27 20.99
CA ILE A 77 10.43 8.97 20.74
C ILE A 77 9.23 8.01 20.75
N HIS A 78 9.48 6.70 20.66
CA HIS A 78 8.45 5.68 20.82
C HIS A 78 9.04 4.36 21.32
N GLU A 79 8.29 3.69 22.18
CA GLU A 79 8.50 2.29 22.57
C GLU A 79 7.16 1.55 22.46
N GLY A 80 7.18 0.35 21.88
CA GLY A 80 5.97 -0.45 21.64
C GLY A 80 6.29 -1.86 21.17
N GLU A 81 5.30 -2.59 20.67
CA GLU A 81 5.48 -3.95 20.14
C GLU A 81 4.80 -4.12 18.77
N GLY A 82 5.43 -4.89 17.87
CA GLY A 82 4.86 -5.32 16.60
C GLY A 82 4.67 -4.18 15.59
N THR A 83 3.41 -3.80 15.36
CA THR A 83 3.01 -2.76 14.39
C THR A 83 2.80 -1.43 15.10
N GLY A 84 3.38 -0.36 14.57
CA GLY A 84 3.19 0.97 15.12
C GLY A 84 3.23 2.08 14.09
N HIS A 85 2.86 3.25 14.57
CA HIS A 85 2.75 4.45 13.78
C HIS A 85 3.03 5.67 14.67
N LEU A 86 3.87 6.56 14.18
CA LEU A 86 4.14 7.85 14.79
C LEU A 86 3.82 8.94 13.77
N PHE A 87 3.06 9.92 14.20
CA PHE A 87 2.78 11.12 13.42
C PHE A 87 3.28 12.34 14.18
N MET A 88 4.03 13.20 13.51
CA MET A 88 4.51 14.45 14.06
C MET A 88 4.12 15.57 13.10
N ASN A 89 3.44 16.59 13.62
CA ASN A 89 3.18 17.82 12.89
C ASN A 89 4.32 18.82 13.13
N ASP A 90 4.45 19.82 12.26
CA ASP A 90 5.31 21.00 12.45
C ASP A 90 6.83 20.69 12.60
N VAL A 91 7.30 19.56 12.05
CA VAL A 91 8.71 19.12 12.06
C VAL A 91 9.61 20.07 11.27
N GLY A 92 9.05 20.91 10.40
CA GLY A 92 9.78 21.93 9.63
C GLY A 92 10.46 23.03 10.47
N THR A 93 10.12 23.15 11.76
CA THR A 93 10.79 24.07 12.70
C THR A 93 12.03 23.46 13.37
N LEU A 94 12.19 22.14 13.28
CA LEU A 94 13.30 21.40 13.85
C LEU A 94 14.48 21.40 12.86
N ALA A 95 15.70 21.32 13.39
CA ALA A 95 16.95 21.50 12.64
C ALA A 95 17.07 20.57 11.40
N THR A 96 17.92 20.95 10.45
CA THR A 96 18.17 20.12 9.25
C THR A 96 18.93 18.83 9.60
N GLY A 97 18.35 17.70 9.22
CA GLY A 97 18.96 16.38 9.36
C GLY A 97 18.37 15.62 10.54
N PHE A 98 17.67 14.53 10.24
CA PHE A 98 17.06 13.66 11.24
C PHE A 98 17.52 12.23 11.00
N ASP A 99 18.01 11.60 12.04
CA ASP A 99 18.38 10.20 11.99
C ASP A 99 17.33 9.37 12.71
N PHE A 100 16.47 8.72 11.92
CA PHE A 100 15.49 7.78 12.46
C PHE A 100 16.10 6.39 12.54
N THR A 101 16.09 5.82 13.74
CA THR A 101 16.46 4.43 13.96
C THR A 101 15.26 3.69 14.50
N LEU A 102 14.78 2.69 13.76
CA LEU A 102 13.83 1.72 14.26
C LEU A 102 14.59 0.47 14.66
N THR A 103 14.63 0.23 15.97
CA THR A 103 15.19 -0.98 16.56
C THR A 103 14.07 -1.97 16.83
N ALA A 104 14.20 -3.17 16.27
CA ALA A 104 13.30 -4.28 16.51
C ALA A 104 14.05 -5.42 17.21
N ILE A 105 13.58 -5.78 18.41
CA ILE A 105 14.15 -6.87 19.19
C ILE A 105 13.07 -7.94 19.35
N GLN A 106 13.31 -9.11 18.76
CA GLN A 106 12.48 -10.29 19.00
C GLN A 106 13.24 -11.19 19.98
N GLU A 107 12.65 -11.41 21.16
CA GLU A 107 13.15 -12.41 22.09
C GLU A 107 12.94 -13.80 21.48
N LEU A 108 13.89 -14.71 21.70
CA LEU A 108 13.73 -16.10 21.29
C LEU A 108 12.63 -16.74 22.13
N ASP A 109 11.67 -17.40 21.48
CA ASP A 109 10.76 -18.29 22.19
C ASP A 109 11.52 -19.48 22.80
N ALA A 110 10.93 -20.07 23.84
CA ALA A 110 11.56 -21.11 24.63
C ALA A 110 11.94 -22.34 23.78
N ASP A 111 11.10 -22.71 22.82
CA ASP A 111 11.28 -23.89 21.97
C ASP A 111 12.44 -23.68 20.99
N THR A 112 12.51 -22.49 20.37
CA THR A 112 13.63 -22.11 19.49
C THR A 112 14.93 -22.01 20.29
N ALA A 113 14.89 -21.43 21.50
CA ALA A 113 16.05 -21.35 22.38
C ALA A 113 16.57 -22.75 22.77
N GLU A 114 15.69 -23.69 23.09
CA GLU A 114 16.06 -25.07 23.43
C GLU A 114 16.67 -25.82 22.24
N MET A 115 16.12 -25.61 21.04
CA MET A 115 16.69 -26.16 19.81
C MET A 115 18.11 -25.63 19.53
N ILE A 116 18.34 -24.32 19.72
CA ILE A 116 19.67 -23.72 19.56
C ILE A 116 20.63 -24.23 20.64
N ALA A 117 20.17 -24.30 21.89
CA ALA A 117 20.95 -24.78 23.02
C ALA A 117 21.44 -26.22 22.80
N SER A 118 20.52 -27.13 22.45
CA SER A 118 20.84 -28.54 22.18
C SER A 118 21.80 -28.73 21.00
N ARG A 119 21.65 -27.94 19.93
CA ARG A 119 22.51 -28.01 18.75
C ARG A 119 23.94 -27.52 19.01
N ASN A 120 24.10 -26.53 19.88
CA ASN A 120 25.40 -25.89 20.15
C ASN A 120 26.05 -26.38 21.46
N GLY A 121 25.38 -27.25 22.23
CA GLY A 121 25.90 -27.78 23.49
C GLY A 121 26.01 -26.73 24.60
N ILE A 122 25.16 -25.70 24.55
CA ILE A 122 25.09 -24.61 25.54
C ILE A 122 23.78 -24.69 26.34
N SER A 123 23.66 -23.92 27.42
CA SER A 123 22.41 -23.86 28.17
C SER A 123 21.33 -23.06 27.43
N GLN A 124 20.05 -23.29 27.72
CA GLN A 124 18.95 -22.48 27.16
C GLN A 124 19.08 -21.00 27.55
N ALA A 125 19.51 -20.70 28.78
CA ALA A 125 19.76 -19.33 29.23
C ALA A 125 20.89 -18.67 28.42
N GLU A 126 21.98 -19.40 28.18
CA GLU A 126 23.10 -18.96 27.36
C GLU A 126 22.70 -18.81 25.88
N ALA A 127 21.79 -19.65 25.38
CA ALA A 127 21.24 -19.52 24.03
C ALA A 127 20.35 -18.26 23.89
N ILE A 128 19.54 -17.94 24.89
CA ILE A 128 18.73 -16.71 24.92
C ILE A 128 19.63 -15.47 24.98
N GLU A 129 20.66 -15.49 25.84
CA GLU A 129 21.61 -14.39 25.99
C GLU A 129 22.46 -14.19 24.72
N THR A 130 22.84 -15.27 24.05
CA THR A 130 23.74 -15.24 22.88
C THR A 130 23.02 -15.01 21.55
N PHE A 131 21.78 -15.48 21.40
CA PHE A 131 21.08 -15.54 20.10
C PHE A 131 19.79 -14.71 20.02
N THR A 132 19.67 -13.63 20.80
CA THR A 132 18.60 -12.63 20.61
C THR A 132 18.55 -12.20 19.14
N LYS A 133 17.40 -12.38 18.48
CA LYS A 133 17.20 -11.87 17.11
C LYS A 133 17.05 -10.36 17.18
N MET A 134 18.19 -9.67 17.11
CA MET A 134 18.24 -8.22 17.04
C MET A 134 18.34 -7.78 15.58
N SER A 135 17.37 -7.01 15.13
CA SER A 135 17.43 -6.36 13.83
C SER A 135 17.32 -4.85 14.03
N VAL A 136 18.41 -4.17 13.66
CA VAL A 136 18.49 -2.72 13.73
C VAL A 136 18.47 -2.21 12.29
N SER A 137 17.48 -1.40 11.96
CA SER A 137 17.44 -0.70 10.69
C SER A 137 17.50 0.79 10.95
N ARG A 138 18.43 1.42 10.24
CA ARG A 138 18.65 2.85 10.31
C ARG A 138 18.30 3.43 8.95
N ILE A 139 17.45 4.43 8.95
CA ILE A 139 17.16 5.24 7.77
C ILE A 139 17.72 6.63 8.05
N PRO A 140 18.95 6.90 7.61
CA PRO A 140 19.48 8.24 7.70
C PRO A 140 18.68 9.14 6.75
N PHE A 141 18.09 10.20 7.30
CA PHE A 141 17.30 11.15 6.53
C PHE A 141 17.88 12.55 6.64
N THR A 142 17.87 13.31 5.54
CA THR A 142 18.36 14.68 5.55
C THR A 142 17.36 15.59 4.86
N LEU A 143 16.65 16.39 5.65
CA LEU A 143 15.89 17.52 5.13
C LEU A 143 16.85 18.62 4.70
N LYS A 144 16.77 19.04 3.44
CA LYS A 144 17.46 20.24 2.98
C LYS A 144 16.70 21.47 3.47
N SER A 145 17.34 22.30 4.31
CA SER A 145 16.84 23.64 4.67
C SER A 145 16.48 24.41 3.40
N GLY A 146 15.30 25.04 3.39
CA GLY A 146 14.81 25.83 2.27
C GLY A 146 13.87 25.10 1.29
N GLN A 147 13.55 23.82 1.49
CA GLN A 147 12.47 23.14 0.73
C GLN A 147 11.09 23.22 1.39
N VAL A 148 10.99 23.78 2.59
CA VAL A 148 9.71 24.18 3.20
C VAL A 148 9.27 25.49 2.54
N SER A 149 8.77 25.40 1.31
CA SER A 149 8.38 26.57 0.51
C SER A 149 6.96 26.43 -0.01
N GLN A 150 6.10 27.35 0.44
CA GLN A 150 5.08 28.05 -0.36
C GLN A 150 3.98 27.24 -1.06
N ASP A 151 3.71 25.98 -0.72
CA ASP A 151 2.52 25.27 -1.27
C ASP A 151 1.19 25.77 -0.67
N ARG A 152 1.21 26.72 0.30
CA ARG A 152 0.00 27.39 0.82
C ARG A 152 -0.77 28.19 -0.24
N ALA A 153 -0.18 28.51 -1.39
CA ALA A 153 -0.84 29.34 -2.39
C ALA A 153 -1.75 28.56 -3.36
N ASN A 154 -1.63 27.22 -3.47
CA ASN A 154 -2.40 26.43 -4.43
C ASN A 154 -3.35 25.38 -3.81
N ALA A 155 -3.36 25.20 -2.47
CA ALA A 155 -4.23 24.23 -1.79
C ALA A 155 -5.46 24.86 -1.11
N ALA A 156 -5.76 26.13 -1.39
CA ALA A 156 -6.83 26.89 -0.74
C ALA A 156 -8.05 27.12 -1.64
N THR A 157 -8.37 26.17 -2.52
CA THR A 157 -9.72 26.06 -3.12
C THR A 157 -10.30 24.69 -2.76
N GLY A 158 -11.01 24.66 -1.63
CA GLY A 158 -11.96 23.61 -1.23
C GLY A 158 -11.40 22.21 -1.03
N LEU A 159 -10.68 21.96 0.07
CA LEU A 159 -10.36 20.57 0.48
C LEU A 159 -11.66 19.74 0.64
N PRO A 160 -11.67 18.45 0.27
CA PRO A 160 -12.87 17.64 0.33
C PRO A 160 -13.40 17.54 1.76
N SER A 161 -14.73 17.53 1.91
CA SER A 161 -15.39 17.22 3.18
C SER A 161 -15.37 15.71 3.45
N ILE A 162 -15.34 14.90 2.39
CA ILE A 162 -15.37 13.44 2.44
C ILE A 162 -14.40 12.85 1.41
N SER A 163 -13.67 11.82 1.79
CA SER A 163 -13.00 10.90 0.84
C SER A 163 -13.57 9.49 0.99
N ILE A 164 -13.53 8.71 -0.09
CA ILE A 164 -13.99 7.32 -0.12
C ILE A 164 -12.85 6.46 -0.67
N LEU A 165 -12.36 5.54 0.15
CA LEU A 165 -11.53 4.44 -0.32
C LEU A 165 -12.44 3.26 -0.65
N ARG A 166 -12.37 2.74 -1.87
CA ARG A 166 -13.00 1.48 -2.25
C ARG A 166 -11.93 0.44 -2.46
N TYR A 167 -12.01 -0.67 -1.73
CA TYR A 167 -11.27 -1.90 -2.02
C TYR A 167 -12.26 -2.96 -2.48
N GLN A 168 -12.00 -3.62 -3.60
CA GLN A 168 -12.86 -4.70 -4.06
C GLN A 168 -12.10 -5.78 -4.81
N THR A 169 -12.73 -6.94 -4.93
CA THR A 169 -12.16 -8.10 -5.58
C THR A 169 -13.11 -8.64 -6.65
N PHE A 170 -12.57 -9.29 -7.68
CA PHE A 170 -13.39 -9.93 -8.71
C PHE A 170 -12.66 -11.05 -9.43
N ILE A 171 -13.42 -11.97 -10.00
CA ILE A 171 -12.91 -12.99 -10.90
C ILE A 171 -13.19 -12.52 -12.34
N PRO A 172 -12.17 -12.36 -13.20
CA PRO A 172 -12.35 -11.75 -14.52
C PRO A 172 -13.24 -12.58 -15.46
N TRP A 173 -13.27 -13.89 -15.29
CA TRP A 173 -14.07 -14.80 -16.11
C TRP A 173 -15.55 -14.84 -15.71
N GLN A 174 -16.39 -15.37 -16.60
CA GLN A 174 -17.81 -15.61 -16.31
C GLN A 174 -18.03 -16.86 -15.46
N TYR A 175 -17.26 -17.92 -15.71
CA TYR A 175 -17.35 -19.19 -14.99
C TYR A 175 -15.95 -19.68 -14.64
N VAL A 176 -15.84 -20.34 -13.48
CA VAL A 176 -14.64 -21.03 -13.02
C VAL A 176 -15.01 -22.50 -12.90
N ASP A 177 -14.53 -23.32 -13.83
CA ASP A 177 -14.84 -24.74 -13.84
C ASP A 177 -13.75 -25.62 -13.21
N GLN A 178 -14.15 -26.84 -12.86
CA GLN A 178 -13.31 -27.89 -12.29
C GLN A 178 -12.28 -28.49 -13.25
N THR A 179 -12.26 -28.08 -14.54
CA THR A 179 -11.33 -28.69 -15.51
C THR A 179 -9.90 -28.22 -15.30
N SER A 180 -9.74 -27.10 -14.56
CA SER A 180 -8.53 -26.72 -13.87
C SER A 180 -8.28 -27.69 -12.69
N PRO A 181 -7.20 -28.51 -12.71
CA PRO A 181 -6.81 -29.33 -11.55
C PRO A 181 -6.72 -28.54 -10.24
N GLN A 182 -6.45 -27.24 -10.34
CA GLN A 182 -6.25 -26.27 -9.27
C GLN A 182 -7.55 -25.94 -8.52
N ALA A 183 -8.67 -25.76 -9.23
CA ALA A 183 -9.97 -25.46 -8.62
C ALA A 183 -10.56 -26.65 -7.83
N ARG A 184 -10.11 -27.88 -8.12
CA ARG A 184 -10.63 -29.10 -7.47
C ARG A 184 -10.17 -29.26 -6.02
N VAL A 185 -8.95 -28.81 -5.70
CA VAL A 185 -8.37 -29.01 -4.36
C VAL A 185 -8.81 -27.93 -3.39
N ALA A 186 -8.91 -26.67 -3.85
CA ALA A 186 -9.24 -25.52 -3.00
C ALA A 186 -10.69 -25.52 -2.49
N CYS A 187 -11.60 -26.13 -3.23
CA CYS A 187 -13.01 -26.17 -2.87
C CYS A 187 -13.69 -27.31 -3.58
N THR A 188 -14.09 -28.34 -2.83
CA THR A 188 -15.01 -29.38 -3.32
C THR A 188 -16.32 -29.31 -2.56
N PRO A 189 -17.41 -28.81 -3.19
CA PRO A 189 -18.75 -29.06 -2.67
C PRO A 189 -18.97 -30.57 -2.71
N ASN A 190 -19.13 -31.19 -1.54
CA ASN A 190 -19.05 -32.64 -1.30
C ASN A 190 -20.00 -33.53 -2.14
N VAL A 191 -20.83 -32.97 -3.02
CA VAL A 191 -21.97 -33.65 -3.65
C VAL A 191 -22.01 -33.55 -5.17
N PHE A 192 -21.25 -32.65 -5.81
CA PHE A 192 -21.38 -32.37 -7.24
C PHE A 192 -20.16 -32.79 -8.04
N LYS A 193 -20.38 -33.51 -9.16
CA LYS A 193 -19.38 -33.73 -10.21
C LYS A 193 -19.63 -32.70 -11.31
N ASN A 194 -18.58 -32.27 -12.03
CA ASN A 194 -18.67 -31.31 -13.14
C ASN A 194 -19.29 -29.95 -12.77
N TYR A 195 -18.96 -29.38 -11.62
CA TYR A 195 -19.49 -28.08 -11.24
C TYR A 195 -18.60 -26.92 -11.70
N ALA A 196 -19.18 -25.71 -11.65
CA ALA A 196 -18.48 -24.45 -11.81
C ALA A 196 -19.04 -23.38 -10.88
N PHE A 197 -18.23 -22.38 -10.57
CA PHE A 197 -18.67 -21.18 -9.86
C PHE A 197 -18.83 -20.00 -10.82
N ASN A 198 -19.72 -19.06 -10.51
CA ASN A 198 -19.70 -17.77 -11.20
C ASN A 198 -18.39 -17.03 -10.94
N GLY A 199 -17.85 -16.39 -11.97
CA GLY A 199 -16.97 -15.25 -11.80
C GLY A 199 -17.77 -13.94 -11.90
N ASN A 200 -17.12 -12.87 -12.36
CA ASN A 200 -17.74 -11.55 -12.49
C ASN A 200 -17.80 -11.04 -13.93
N ASN A 201 -17.13 -11.72 -14.88
CA ASN A 201 -17.08 -11.38 -16.31
C ASN A 201 -16.77 -9.90 -16.57
N ARG A 202 -15.70 -9.40 -15.97
CA ARG A 202 -15.34 -7.98 -16.06
C ARG A 202 -13.85 -7.74 -15.96
N SER A 203 -13.44 -6.52 -16.28
CA SER A 203 -12.12 -5.97 -15.98
C SER A 203 -12.17 -5.06 -14.75
N PHE A 204 -11.04 -4.42 -14.45
CA PHE A 204 -10.92 -3.39 -13.42
C PHE A 204 -11.89 -2.23 -13.69
N ASP A 205 -12.73 -1.93 -12.70
CA ASP A 205 -13.73 -0.86 -12.77
C ASP A 205 -14.21 -0.49 -11.35
N ALA A 206 -13.91 0.73 -10.93
CA ALA A 206 -14.31 1.25 -9.63
C ALA A 206 -15.83 1.27 -9.42
N LEU A 207 -16.62 1.39 -10.49
CA LEU A 207 -18.07 1.54 -10.44
C LEU A 207 -18.84 0.22 -10.60
N SER A 208 -18.16 -0.87 -10.96
CA SER A 208 -18.80 -2.16 -11.25
C SER A 208 -19.69 -2.62 -10.10
N SER A 209 -20.96 -2.97 -10.37
CA SER A 209 -21.83 -3.59 -9.35
C SER A 209 -21.54 -5.09 -9.14
N SER A 210 -20.69 -5.69 -9.98
CA SER A 210 -20.29 -7.10 -9.91
C SER A 210 -18.94 -7.22 -9.21
N PHE A 211 -18.87 -7.88 -8.05
CA PHE A 211 -17.63 -8.12 -7.29
C PHE A 211 -17.74 -9.40 -6.45
N LYS A 212 -16.63 -9.87 -5.87
CA LYS A 212 -16.61 -10.95 -4.87
C LYS A 212 -16.63 -10.40 -3.46
N THR A 213 -15.78 -9.43 -3.16
CA THR A 213 -15.84 -8.63 -1.92
C THR A 213 -15.71 -7.15 -2.26
N ARG A 214 -16.31 -6.29 -1.42
CA ARG A 214 -16.16 -4.83 -1.47
C ARG A 214 -16.13 -4.27 -0.04
N MET A 215 -15.16 -3.40 0.22
CA MET A 215 -15.12 -2.50 1.36
C MET A 215 -15.10 -1.06 0.85
N ASP A 216 -16.07 -0.26 1.29
CA ASP A 216 -16.08 1.18 1.06
C ASP A 216 -15.83 1.88 2.40
N THR A 217 -14.66 2.51 2.55
CA THR A 217 -14.31 3.33 3.71
C THR A 217 -14.56 4.79 3.41
N TRP A 218 -15.51 5.38 4.11
CA TRP A 218 -15.81 6.80 4.11
C TRP A 218 -14.99 7.51 5.18
N ILE A 219 -14.32 8.58 4.80
CA ILE A 219 -13.48 9.41 5.66
C ILE A 219 -14.14 10.78 5.74
N TYR A 220 -14.70 11.12 6.90
CA TYR A 220 -15.37 12.40 7.14
C TYR A 220 -14.40 13.41 7.74
N TRP A 221 -13.75 14.19 6.87
CA TRP A 221 -12.71 15.14 7.26
C TRP A 221 -13.20 16.24 8.17
N ASP A 222 -14.43 16.72 7.95
CA ASP A 222 -15.04 17.76 8.80
C ASP A 222 -15.52 17.23 10.15
N GLN A 223 -15.40 15.91 10.38
CA GLN A 223 -15.77 15.23 11.62
C GLN A 223 -14.56 14.55 12.28
N GLY A 224 -13.39 15.20 12.29
CA GLY A 224 -12.21 14.63 12.94
C GLY A 224 -11.51 13.53 12.14
N GLY A 225 -11.82 13.38 10.85
CA GLY A 225 -11.38 12.22 10.06
C GLY A 225 -12.11 10.92 10.44
N SER A 226 -13.33 11.03 10.96
CA SER A 226 -14.13 9.86 11.35
C SER A 226 -14.26 8.86 10.20
N LEU A 227 -14.10 7.58 10.52
CA LEU A 227 -14.13 6.48 9.56
C LEU A 227 -15.45 5.71 9.67
N LEU A 228 -16.09 5.47 8.53
CA LEU A 228 -17.23 4.57 8.39
C LEU A 228 -16.93 3.54 7.30
N SER A 229 -17.03 2.25 7.62
CA SER A 229 -16.85 1.17 6.65
C SER A 229 -18.20 0.56 6.26
N ASN A 230 -18.40 0.31 4.98
CA ASN A 230 -19.48 -0.52 4.46
C ASN A 230 -18.89 -1.73 3.73
N THR A 231 -19.30 -2.92 4.13
CA THR A 231 -18.81 -4.19 3.61
C THR A 231 -19.88 -4.89 2.81
N SER A 232 -19.49 -5.61 1.76
CA SER A 232 -20.40 -6.42 0.98
C SER A 232 -19.69 -7.59 0.33
N VAL A 233 -20.35 -8.75 0.35
CA VAL A 233 -19.91 -9.96 -0.34
C VAL A 233 -20.88 -10.27 -1.48
N GLY A 234 -20.33 -10.51 -2.67
CA GLY A 234 -21.09 -10.92 -3.84
C GLY A 234 -21.65 -12.33 -3.67
N ALA A 235 -22.78 -12.62 -4.31
CA ALA A 235 -23.33 -13.97 -4.29
C ALA A 235 -22.42 -14.95 -5.05
N THR A 236 -22.18 -16.10 -4.44
CA THR A 236 -21.57 -17.26 -5.10
C THR A 236 -22.70 -18.10 -5.68
N GLN A 237 -22.58 -18.40 -6.97
CA GLN A 237 -23.51 -19.25 -7.70
C GLN A 237 -22.77 -20.51 -8.12
N LEU A 238 -23.35 -21.65 -7.79
CA LEU A 238 -22.86 -22.97 -8.15
C LEU A 238 -23.65 -23.46 -9.36
N PHE A 239 -22.95 -23.97 -10.37
CA PHE A 239 -23.53 -24.49 -11.60
C PHE A 239 -23.11 -25.92 -11.84
N GLU A 240 -23.95 -26.70 -12.51
CA GLU A 240 -23.58 -27.95 -13.16
C GLU A 240 -23.21 -27.68 -14.63
N LYS A 241 -22.09 -28.21 -15.09
CA LYS A 241 -21.68 -28.16 -16.50
C LYS A 241 -22.27 -29.36 -17.24
N VAL A 242 -23.23 -29.09 -18.13
CA VAL A 242 -23.90 -30.10 -18.98
C VAL A 242 -23.52 -29.82 -20.43
N GLY A 243 -22.58 -30.62 -20.96
CA GLY A 243 -21.98 -30.35 -22.27
C GLY A 243 -21.26 -28.99 -22.28
N ASN A 244 -21.72 -28.07 -23.13
CA ASN A 244 -21.21 -26.70 -23.22
C ASN A 244 -22.07 -25.66 -22.46
N SER A 245 -23.04 -26.11 -21.66
CA SER A 245 -23.95 -25.23 -20.90
C SER A 245 -23.71 -25.31 -19.39
N TYR A 246 -24.06 -24.23 -18.68
CA TYR A 246 -24.01 -24.14 -17.23
C TYR A 246 -25.44 -23.99 -16.68
N VAL A 247 -25.88 -24.95 -15.87
CA VAL A 247 -27.20 -24.95 -15.23
C VAL A 247 -27.03 -24.53 -13.77
N LEU A 248 -27.72 -23.46 -13.34
CA LEU A 248 -27.64 -22.98 -11.96
C LEU A 248 -28.20 -24.05 -11.02
N LEU A 249 -27.38 -24.48 -10.06
CA LEU A 249 -27.77 -25.39 -9.00
C LEU A 249 -28.21 -24.63 -7.75
N GLU A 250 -27.36 -23.71 -7.29
CA GLU A 250 -27.56 -23.06 -6.00
C GLU A 250 -26.91 -21.68 -5.96
N THR A 251 -27.43 -20.80 -5.11
CA THR A 251 -26.84 -19.48 -4.82
C THR A 251 -26.71 -19.32 -3.32
N GLN A 252 -25.51 -19.00 -2.85
CA GLN A 252 -25.24 -18.67 -1.46
C GLN A 252 -24.41 -17.38 -1.38
N ARG A 253 -24.38 -16.77 -0.20
CA ARG A 253 -23.56 -15.58 0.07
C ARG A 253 -22.80 -15.83 1.36
N ALA A 254 -21.49 -15.66 1.32
CA ALA A 254 -20.68 -15.71 2.53
C ALA A 254 -20.94 -14.48 3.40
N SER A 255 -20.71 -14.65 4.71
CA SER A 255 -20.72 -13.55 5.68
C SER A 255 -19.60 -12.55 5.36
N ASP A 256 -19.86 -11.28 5.59
CA ASP A 256 -18.86 -10.21 5.58
C ASP A 256 -18.24 -9.98 6.96
N SER A 257 -18.56 -10.79 7.97
CA SER A 257 -18.10 -10.62 9.35
C SER A 257 -16.58 -10.64 9.55
N SER A 258 -15.81 -11.21 8.62
CA SER A 258 -14.33 -11.16 8.66
C SER A 258 -13.75 -9.88 8.05
N MET A 259 -14.58 -9.08 7.38
CA MET A 259 -14.19 -7.83 6.74
C MET A 259 -14.19 -6.71 7.78
N VAL A 260 -13.02 -6.37 8.31
CA VAL A 260 -12.90 -5.46 9.46
C VAL A 260 -12.02 -4.26 9.11
N LEU A 261 -12.51 -3.08 9.47
CA LEU A 261 -11.72 -1.85 9.54
C LEU A 261 -11.32 -1.59 11.00
N SER A 262 -10.03 -1.40 11.24
CA SER A 262 -9.49 -1.00 12.54
C SER A 262 -8.83 0.38 12.45
N THR A 263 -9.42 1.39 13.07
CA THR A 263 -8.84 2.74 13.13
C THR A 263 -7.54 2.72 13.93
N ARG A 264 -6.48 3.34 13.41
CA ARG A 264 -5.20 3.53 14.10
C ARG A 264 -5.01 4.98 14.52
N TYR A 265 -5.33 5.91 13.63
CA TYR A 265 -5.26 7.35 13.88
C TYR A 265 -6.28 8.09 13.02
N GLN A 266 -6.82 9.19 13.53
CA GLN A 266 -7.73 10.07 12.79
C GLN A 266 -7.55 11.53 13.21
N SER A 267 -7.57 12.43 12.24
CA SER A 267 -7.61 13.87 12.39
C SER A 267 -8.33 14.51 11.19
N ASN A 268 -8.57 15.81 11.25
CA ASN A 268 -9.16 16.56 10.13
C ASN A 268 -8.29 16.63 8.87
N SER A 269 -7.02 16.22 8.93
CA SER A 269 -6.07 16.28 7.81
C SER A 269 -5.50 14.91 7.42
N TYR A 270 -5.59 13.91 8.29
CA TYR A 270 -4.92 12.62 8.13
C TYR A 270 -5.67 11.49 8.82
N VAL A 271 -5.73 10.32 8.17
CA VAL A 271 -6.22 9.09 8.79
C VAL A 271 -5.27 7.93 8.50
N SER A 272 -5.17 7.02 9.47
CA SER A 272 -4.48 5.74 9.34
C SER A 272 -5.39 4.64 9.89
N PHE A 273 -5.58 3.58 9.12
CA PHE A 273 -6.41 2.45 9.51
C PHE A 273 -5.90 1.16 8.88
N ASN A 274 -6.34 0.03 9.41
CA ASN A 274 -6.06 -1.27 8.86
C ASN A 274 -7.35 -1.89 8.29
N LEU A 275 -7.26 -2.50 7.12
CA LEU A 275 -8.30 -3.31 6.50
C LEU A 275 -7.84 -4.76 6.50
N VAL A 276 -8.62 -5.63 7.13
CA VAL A 276 -8.44 -7.09 7.05
C VAL A 276 -9.68 -7.75 6.47
N GLN A 277 -9.51 -8.85 5.73
CA GLN A 277 -10.59 -9.78 5.42
C GLN A 277 -10.07 -11.20 5.31
N ASN A 278 -10.98 -12.17 5.48
CA ASN A 278 -10.80 -13.54 5.05
C ASN A 278 -12.18 -14.11 4.69
N VAL A 279 -12.65 -13.88 3.46
CA VAL A 279 -14.00 -14.28 3.04
C VAL A 279 -13.96 -15.63 2.33
N MET A 280 -14.43 -16.67 3.00
CA MET A 280 -14.48 -18.03 2.43
C MET A 280 -15.65 -18.18 1.45
N ASN A 281 -15.47 -19.05 0.44
CA ASN A 281 -16.59 -19.45 -0.42
C ASN A 281 -17.56 -20.35 0.39
N PRO A 282 -18.87 -20.02 0.44
CA PRO A 282 -19.83 -20.66 1.33
C PRO A 282 -20.14 -22.12 0.95
N PHE A 283 -19.78 -22.56 -0.27
CA PHE A 283 -19.94 -23.95 -0.71
C PHE A 283 -18.75 -24.85 -0.34
N CYS A 284 -17.67 -24.28 0.19
CA CYS A 284 -16.45 -25.02 0.52
C CYS A 284 -16.46 -25.41 2.00
N SER A 285 -16.02 -26.63 2.31
CA SER A 285 -15.78 -27.01 3.69
C SER A 285 -14.55 -26.29 4.25
N THR A 286 -14.60 -25.94 5.53
CA THR A 286 -13.49 -25.29 6.26
C THR A 286 -12.20 -26.12 6.30
N LEU A 287 -12.29 -27.41 5.97
CA LEU A 287 -11.16 -28.34 6.01
C LEU A 287 -10.27 -28.31 4.74
N GLY A 288 -10.62 -27.51 3.71
CA GLY A 288 -9.93 -27.61 2.41
C GLY A 288 -9.73 -26.32 1.62
N GLY A 289 -10.19 -25.15 2.09
CA GLY A 289 -10.08 -23.90 1.35
C GLY A 289 -9.75 -22.68 2.21
N GLN A 290 -8.90 -21.81 1.70
CA GLN A 290 -8.65 -20.46 2.22
C GLN A 290 -9.66 -19.47 1.62
N GLY A 291 -10.01 -18.42 2.36
CA GLY A 291 -10.85 -17.36 1.83
C GLY A 291 -10.06 -16.32 1.04
N ILE A 292 -10.77 -15.34 0.51
CA ILE A 292 -10.14 -14.15 -0.07
C ILE A 292 -9.56 -13.33 1.08
N GLU A 293 -8.24 -13.41 1.25
CA GLU A 293 -7.54 -12.89 2.43
C GLU A 293 -6.59 -11.73 2.11
N PHE A 294 -6.62 -10.69 2.94
CA PHE A 294 -5.63 -9.62 2.93
C PHE A 294 -5.52 -8.95 4.31
N ASP A 295 -4.41 -8.25 4.51
CA ASP A 295 -4.16 -7.36 5.64
C ASP A 295 -3.39 -6.13 5.12
N LEU A 296 -4.07 -4.99 5.10
CA LEU A 296 -3.59 -3.75 4.50
C LEU A 296 -3.62 -2.61 5.53
N ASN A 297 -2.48 -1.99 5.75
CA ASN A 297 -2.38 -0.67 6.37
C ASN A 297 -2.63 0.40 5.30
N VAL A 298 -3.55 1.31 5.59
CA VAL A 298 -3.92 2.40 4.69
C VAL A 298 -3.79 3.73 5.41
N GLN A 299 -3.13 4.66 4.74
CA GLN A 299 -2.93 6.03 5.19
C GLN A 299 -3.47 6.96 4.11
N ILE A 300 -4.31 7.91 4.48
CA ILE A 300 -4.89 8.87 3.55
C ILE A 300 -4.80 10.26 4.18
N TRP A 301 -4.40 11.24 3.37
CA TRP A 301 -4.40 12.65 3.73
C TRP A 301 -5.60 13.32 3.07
N ARG A 302 -6.12 14.37 3.70
CA ARG A 302 -7.23 15.17 3.15
C ARG A 302 -6.92 15.81 1.79
N THR A 303 -5.64 15.92 1.47
CA THR A 303 -5.12 16.41 0.19
C THR A 303 -5.19 15.38 -0.94
N GLY A 304 -5.74 14.18 -0.70
CA GLY A 304 -5.85 13.10 -1.67
C GLY A 304 -4.63 12.19 -1.77
N LYS A 305 -3.56 12.50 -1.01
CA LYS A 305 -2.40 11.63 -0.92
C LYS A 305 -2.75 10.35 -0.19
N TYR A 306 -2.05 9.26 -0.52
CA TYR A 306 -2.27 7.97 0.11
C TYR A 306 -0.99 7.14 0.20
N ALA A 307 -0.99 6.21 1.16
CA ALA A 307 -0.11 5.05 1.20
C ALA A 307 -0.95 3.79 1.51
N LEU A 308 -0.65 2.69 0.82
CA LEU A 308 -1.28 1.39 1.00
C LEU A 308 -0.19 0.34 1.07
N GLN A 309 -0.09 -0.33 2.22
CA GLN A 309 0.97 -1.26 2.54
C GLN A 309 0.40 -2.54 3.14
N GLY A 310 1.05 -3.67 2.91
CA GLY A 310 0.62 -4.94 3.50
C GLY A 310 0.63 -6.05 2.48
N TRP A 311 -0.31 -6.98 2.58
CA TRP A 311 -0.37 -8.10 1.65
C TRP A 311 -1.80 -8.53 1.34
N ALA A 312 -1.99 -9.14 0.17
CA ALA A 312 -3.19 -9.89 -0.17
C ALA A 312 -2.78 -11.21 -0.80
N ILE A 313 -3.63 -12.23 -0.67
CA ILE A 313 -3.44 -13.42 -1.51
C ILE A 313 -3.58 -13.05 -3.00
N ARG A 314 -2.95 -13.80 -3.90
CA ARG A 314 -2.91 -13.47 -5.34
C ARG A 314 -4.20 -13.78 -6.12
N VAL A 315 -5.25 -14.18 -5.40
CA VAL A 315 -6.49 -14.66 -5.99
C VAL A 315 -7.68 -14.16 -5.17
N PRO A 316 -8.71 -13.56 -5.81
CA PRO A 316 -8.86 -13.36 -7.24
C PRO A 316 -8.13 -12.07 -7.68
N SER A 317 -8.68 -11.26 -8.61
CA SER A 317 -8.11 -9.93 -8.88
C SER A 317 -8.47 -8.95 -7.76
N HIS A 318 -7.54 -8.07 -7.42
CA HIS A 318 -7.68 -7.07 -6.35
C HIS A 318 -7.58 -5.65 -6.93
N GLU A 319 -8.44 -4.75 -6.47
CA GLU A 319 -8.40 -3.36 -6.89
C GLU A 319 -8.77 -2.40 -5.76
N ALA A 320 -8.10 -1.26 -5.72
CA ALA A 320 -8.37 -0.20 -4.76
C ALA A 320 -8.42 1.16 -5.48
N TYR A 321 -9.34 2.01 -5.06
CA TYR A 321 -9.57 3.33 -5.64
C TYR A 321 -9.84 4.36 -4.54
N LEU A 322 -9.37 5.60 -4.74
CA LEU A 322 -9.69 6.75 -3.91
C LEU A 322 -10.61 7.69 -4.68
N LYS A 323 -11.61 8.24 -4.02
CA LYS A 323 -12.47 9.29 -4.54
C LYS A 323 -12.62 10.39 -3.50
N GLU A 324 -12.66 11.65 -3.95
CA GLU A 324 -12.90 12.82 -3.11
C GLU A 324 -14.29 13.37 -3.39
N SER A 325 -14.94 14.02 -2.42
CA SER A 325 -16.33 14.49 -2.54
C SER A 325 -16.53 15.60 -3.56
N ASP A 326 -15.49 16.40 -3.78
CA ASP A 326 -15.39 17.47 -4.77
C ASP A 326 -14.99 16.96 -6.16
N SER A 327 -14.63 15.68 -6.29
CA SER A 327 -14.32 15.02 -7.55
C SER A 327 -15.37 14.00 -7.95
N ALA A 328 -15.70 13.91 -9.24
CA ALA A 328 -16.54 12.83 -9.76
C ALA A 328 -15.76 11.52 -9.92
N ASP A 329 -14.43 11.62 -10.06
CA ASP A 329 -13.57 10.57 -10.58
C ASP A 329 -13.00 9.67 -9.48
N TRP A 330 -12.77 8.41 -9.84
CA TRP A 330 -12.07 7.45 -9.00
C TRP A 330 -10.61 7.34 -9.44
N HIS A 331 -9.70 7.61 -8.52
CA HIS A 331 -8.26 7.48 -8.73
C HIS A 331 -7.81 6.05 -8.38
N PRO A 332 -7.25 5.28 -9.33
CA PRO A 332 -6.78 3.93 -9.04
C PRO A 332 -5.54 3.96 -8.14
N ILE A 333 -5.59 3.24 -7.02
CA ILE A 333 -4.46 2.99 -6.11
C ILE A 333 -3.79 1.68 -6.46
N LEU A 334 -4.59 0.61 -6.58
CA LEU A 334 -4.14 -0.76 -6.80
C LEU A 334 -4.95 -1.39 -7.93
N LYS A 335 -4.25 -2.08 -8.83
CA LYS A 335 -4.84 -3.05 -9.77
C LYS A 335 -3.92 -4.26 -9.83
N SER A 336 -4.28 -5.32 -9.12
CA SER A 336 -3.56 -6.59 -9.08
C SER A 336 -4.36 -7.65 -9.85
N GLY A 337 -3.70 -8.29 -10.81
CA GLY A 337 -4.30 -9.31 -11.64
C GLY A 337 -4.65 -10.59 -10.89
N PHE A 338 -5.26 -11.53 -11.60
CA PHE A 338 -5.54 -12.88 -11.12
C PHE A 338 -4.32 -13.78 -11.37
N ASP A 339 -3.92 -14.60 -10.39
CA ASP A 339 -2.86 -15.61 -10.56
C ASP A 339 -3.42 -17.04 -10.75
N SER A 340 -3.51 -17.85 -9.70
CA SER A 340 -4.08 -19.20 -9.71
C SER A 340 -4.99 -19.45 -8.51
N PHE A 341 -6.04 -20.26 -8.69
CA PHE A 341 -6.86 -20.77 -7.57
C PHE A 341 -6.10 -21.71 -6.63
N ASP A 342 -4.88 -22.15 -6.98
CA ASP A 342 -3.99 -22.87 -6.06
C ASP A 342 -3.70 -22.08 -4.78
N CYS A 343 -3.76 -20.75 -4.86
CA CYS A 343 -3.59 -19.87 -3.72
C CYS A 343 -4.80 -19.83 -2.77
N LEU A 344 -5.84 -20.60 -3.05
CA LEU A 344 -6.92 -20.90 -2.10
C LEU A 344 -6.80 -22.29 -1.48
N VAL A 345 -5.77 -23.08 -1.82
CA VAL A 345 -5.50 -24.37 -1.20
C VAL A 345 -4.72 -24.16 0.10
N PRO A 346 -5.14 -24.75 1.24
CA PRO A 346 -4.44 -24.60 2.51
C PRO A 346 -2.99 -25.07 2.45
N ASP A 347 -2.11 -24.35 3.15
CA ASP A 347 -0.66 -24.56 3.15
C ASP A 347 -0.24 -25.98 3.58
N PHE A 348 -1.01 -26.67 4.42
CA PHE A 348 -0.69 -28.04 4.88
C PHE A 348 -0.85 -29.12 3.79
N VAL A 349 -1.58 -28.84 2.71
CA VAL A 349 -1.70 -29.71 1.52
C VAL A 349 -0.65 -29.34 0.47
N ASN A 350 -0.09 -28.14 0.55
CA ASN A 350 0.83 -27.59 -0.43
C ASN A 350 2.28 -28.02 -0.10
N ILE A 351 2.65 -29.22 -0.55
CA ILE A 351 3.96 -29.86 -0.35
C ILE A 351 5.14 -29.17 -1.08
N GLY A 352 5.00 -27.90 -1.47
CA GLY A 352 6.13 -27.06 -1.91
C GLY A 352 5.76 -25.85 -2.78
N PHE A 353 6.32 -24.70 -2.41
CA PHE A 353 6.80 -23.62 -3.30
C PHE A 353 5.90 -22.50 -3.83
N LEU A 354 4.60 -22.41 -3.53
CA LEU A 354 3.80 -21.26 -3.99
C LEU A 354 3.74 -20.14 -2.94
N ASN A 355 4.53 -19.08 -3.14
CA ASN A 355 4.32 -17.81 -2.43
C ASN A 355 3.04 -17.17 -2.96
N CYS A 356 1.92 -17.44 -2.29
CA CYS A 356 0.58 -17.01 -2.70
C CYS A 356 0.17 -15.64 -2.18
N LYS A 357 1.11 -14.87 -1.62
CA LYS A 357 0.88 -13.51 -1.16
C LYS A 357 1.58 -12.52 -2.09
N ASN A 358 0.89 -11.43 -2.41
CA ASN A 358 1.47 -10.22 -2.98
C ASN A 358 1.66 -9.23 -1.84
N THR A 359 2.89 -8.76 -1.66
CA THR A 359 3.17 -7.62 -0.79
C THR A 359 2.96 -6.33 -1.58
N TYR A 360 2.29 -5.37 -0.98
CA TYR A 360 2.09 -4.04 -1.53
C TYR A 360 2.84 -3.03 -0.66
N ASP A 361 3.50 -2.09 -1.34
CA ASP A 361 4.00 -0.84 -0.76
C ASP A 361 3.77 0.25 -1.81
N LEU A 362 2.56 0.79 -1.81
CA LEU A 362 2.08 1.76 -2.79
C LEU A 362 1.93 3.11 -2.11
N SER A 363 2.38 4.16 -2.77
CA SER A 363 2.15 5.54 -2.34
C SER A 363 1.84 6.42 -3.54
N SER A 364 1.01 7.44 -3.34
CA SER A 364 0.81 8.47 -4.36
C SER A 364 2.12 9.22 -4.58
N GLN A 365 2.81 8.93 -5.69
CA GLN A 365 3.91 9.77 -6.17
C GLN A 365 3.31 11.06 -6.75
N LYS A 366 3.94 12.19 -6.45
CA LYS A 366 3.48 13.55 -6.81
C LYS A 366 3.20 13.65 -8.33
N GLN A 367 2.00 14.09 -8.73
CA GLN A 367 1.80 14.66 -10.07
C GLN A 367 2.47 16.03 -10.15
#